data_AF-A0A0E3P1C1-F1
#
_entry.id   AF-A0A0E3P1C1-F1
#
_cell.length_a   1.000
_cell.length_b   1.000
_cell.length_c   1.000
_cell.angle_alpha   90.00
_cell.angle_beta   90.00
_cell.angle_gamma   90.00
#
_symmetry.space_group_name_H-M   'P 1'
#
loop_
_entity.id
_entity.type
_entity.pdbx_description
1 polymer ?
#
loop_
_entity_poly.entity_id
_entity_poly.type
_entity_poly.pdbx_seq_one_letter_code
_entity_poly.pdbx_strand_id
1 'polypeptide(L)'
;MEDTTSVLNKTQEVVGALFGVVLFYSWLIFKSDIKMLFFSETIVVNGNEMTRAQYWGQIDQWLGAGLILFFLIFGHYLLYSKNMSSIEKSRDIIGMKSALIGFILWLLIAIITFLSKITIPYSLNIAGGYIIIISIYFLMRKNLYEISDFE
;
A
#
# COMPACT_ATOMS: atom_id res chain seq x y z
N MET A 1 9.18 12.21 -35.06
CA MET A 1 10.10 11.39 -34.23
C MET A 1 9.97 11.74 -32.75
N GLU A 2 9.73 13.00 -32.39
CA GLU A 2 9.43 13.45 -31.02
C GLU A 2 8.09 12.94 -30.47
N ASP A 3 7.09 12.81 -31.33
CA ASP A 3 5.73 12.36 -30.99
C ASP A 3 5.67 10.86 -30.59
N THR A 4 6.49 10.02 -31.22
CA THR A 4 6.56 8.59 -30.90
C THR A 4 7.21 8.33 -29.54
N THR A 5 8.16 9.15 -29.13
CA THR A 5 8.82 9.06 -27.82
C THR A 5 7.90 9.54 -26.70
N SER A 6 7.09 10.58 -26.93
CA SER A 6 6.12 11.08 -25.94
C SER A 6 5.02 10.04 -25.68
N VAL A 7 4.51 9.40 -26.74
CA VAL A 7 3.50 8.33 -26.64
C VAL A 7 4.06 7.10 -25.94
N LEU A 8 5.31 6.71 -26.23
CA LEU A 8 5.98 5.59 -25.57
C LEU A 8 6.14 5.83 -24.06
N ASN A 9 6.58 7.02 -23.66
CA ASN A 9 6.75 7.38 -22.25
C ASN A 9 5.42 7.33 -21.49
N LYS A 10 4.37 7.90 -22.07
CA LYS A 10 3.03 7.90 -21.47
C LYS A 10 2.44 6.49 -21.36
N THR A 11 2.74 5.63 -22.33
CA THR A 11 2.35 4.22 -22.29
C THR A 11 3.06 3.49 -21.15
N GLN A 12 4.38 3.71 -20.97
CA GLN A 12 5.16 3.10 -19.89
C GLN A 12 4.69 3.56 -18.50
N GLU A 13 4.29 4.83 -18.36
CA GLU A 13 3.71 5.39 -17.13
C GLU A 13 2.47 4.59 -16.69
N VAL A 14 1.51 4.43 -17.61
CA VAL A 14 0.25 3.71 -17.37
C VAL A 14 0.51 2.22 -17.12
N VAL A 15 1.38 1.60 -17.93
CA VAL A 15 1.75 0.18 -17.77
C VAL A 15 2.43 -0.05 -16.42
N GLY A 16 3.26 0.88 -15.94
CA GLY A 16 3.87 0.86 -14.62
C GLY A 16 2.82 0.84 -13.50
N ALA A 17 1.85 1.74 -13.54
CA ALA A 17 0.77 1.76 -12.55
C ALA A 17 -0.07 0.48 -12.58
N LEU A 18 -0.41 -0.03 -13.77
CA LEU A 18 -1.14 -1.30 -13.93
C LEU A 18 -0.34 -2.49 -13.40
N PHE A 19 0.98 -2.51 -13.61
CA PHE A 19 1.86 -3.52 -13.04
C PHE A 19 1.84 -3.45 -11.50
N GLY A 20 1.79 -2.25 -10.93
CA GLY A 20 1.57 -2.05 -9.50
C GLY A 20 0.26 -2.70 -9.00
N VAL A 21 -0.83 -2.58 -9.75
CA VAL A 21 -2.11 -3.25 -9.42
C VAL A 21 -1.94 -4.77 -9.41
N VAL A 22 -1.22 -5.35 -10.38
CA VAL A 22 -0.94 -6.80 -10.42
C VAL A 22 -0.12 -7.24 -9.18
N LEU A 23 0.89 -6.46 -8.79
CA LEU A 23 1.67 -6.74 -7.59
C LEU A 23 0.81 -6.68 -6.32
N PHE A 24 -0.11 -5.72 -6.25
CA PHE A 24 -1.05 -5.61 -5.14
C PHE A 24 -2.00 -6.82 -5.04
N TYR A 25 -2.53 -7.31 -6.16
CA TYR A 25 -3.31 -8.56 -6.14
C TYR A 25 -2.47 -9.77 -5.73
N SER A 26 -1.21 -9.82 -6.17
CA SER A 26 -0.27 -10.86 -5.74
C SER A 26 -0.06 -10.82 -4.22
N TRP A 27 0.02 -9.62 -3.64
CA TRP A 27 0.05 -9.43 -2.18
C TRP A 27 -1.22 -9.95 -1.48
N LEU A 28 -2.41 -9.68 -2.03
CA LEU A 28 -3.67 -10.17 -1.45
C LEU A 28 -3.74 -11.70 -1.41
N ILE A 29 -3.30 -12.35 -2.49
CA ILE A 29 -3.22 -13.82 -2.59
C ILE A 29 -2.21 -14.33 -1.56
N PHE A 30 -0.99 -13.80 -1.56
CA PHE A 30 0.05 -14.17 -0.60
C PHE A 30 -0.42 -14.06 0.85
N LYS A 31 -1.08 -12.95 1.22
CA LYS A 31 -1.67 -12.76 2.55
C LYS A 31 -2.71 -13.85 2.85
N SER A 32 -3.60 -14.15 1.90
CA SER A 32 -4.64 -15.15 2.07
C SER A 32 -4.04 -16.53 2.33
N ASP A 33 -3.01 -16.92 1.56
CA ASP A 33 -2.35 -18.22 1.68
C ASP A 33 -1.64 -18.37 3.02
N ILE A 34 -0.90 -17.35 3.45
CA ILE A 34 -0.24 -17.32 4.77
C ILE A 34 -1.28 -17.49 5.89
N LYS A 35 -2.42 -16.78 5.80
CA LYS A 35 -3.47 -16.91 6.80
C LYS A 35 -4.11 -18.29 6.81
N MET A 36 -4.32 -18.89 5.65
CA MET A 36 -4.89 -20.22 5.55
C MET A 36 -3.95 -21.28 6.10
N LEU A 37 -2.65 -21.12 5.87
CA LEU A 37 -1.63 -22.08 6.31
C LEU A 37 -1.37 -22.05 7.82
N PHE A 38 -1.32 -20.86 8.42
CA PHE A 38 -0.90 -20.70 9.82
C PHE A 38 -2.03 -20.35 10.79
N PHE A 39 -3.14 -19.80 10.30
CA PHE A 39 -4.20 -19.21 11.12
C PHE A 39 -5.59 -19.63 10.63
N SER A 40 -5.72 -20.87 10.13
CA SER A 40 -7.02 -21.44 9.79
C SER A 40 -7.73 -21.99 11.02
N GLU A 41 -9.05 -21.92 10.98
CA GLU A 41 -9.96 -22.51 11.94
C GLU A 41 -10.97 -23.39 11.21
N THR A 42 -11.36 -24.50 11.85
CA THR A 42 -12.41 -25.37 11.35
C THR A 42 -13.75 -24.89 11.91
N ILE A 43 -14.68 -24.58 11.00
CA ILE A 43 -16.05 -24.22 11.34
C ILE A 43 -17.02 -25.25 10.78
N VAL A 44 -18.11 -25.52 11.48
CA VAL A 44 -19.17 -26.42 11.00
C VAL A 44 -20.30 -25.58 10.42
N VAL A 45 -20.56 -25.72 9.13
CA VAL A 45 -21.64 -25.03 8.42
C VAL A 45 -22.54 -26.08 7.77
N ASN A 46 -23.82 -26.12 8.17
CA ASN A 46 -24.80 -27.10 7.71
C ASN A 46 -24.34 -28.57 7.89
N GLY A 47 -23.64 -28.87 8.98
CA GLY A 47 -23.14 -30.22 9.29
C GLY A 47 -21.86 -30.60 8.53
N ASN A 48 -21.35 -29.75 7.64
CA ASN A 48 -20.08 -29.96 6.96
C ASN A 48 -18.97 -29.15 7.62
N GLU A 49 -17.83 -29.79 7.85
CA GLU A 49 -16.61 -29.11 8.29
C GLU A 49 -16.03 -28.31 7.13
N MET A 50 -15.79 -27.03 7.38
CA MET A 50 -15.12 -26.13 6.45
C MET A 50 -13.94 -25.46 7.15
N THR A 51 -12.79 -25.44 6.49
CA THR A 51 -11.62 -24.69 6.95
C THR A 51 -11.69 -23.26 6.41
N ARG A 52 -11.58 -22.27 7.29
CA ARG A 52 -11.53 -20.85 6.92
C ARG A 52 -10.37 -20.16 7.61
N ALA A 53 -9.76 -19.18 6.95
CA ALA A 53 -8.81 -18.28 7.61
C ALA A 53 -9.50 -17.43 8.68
N GLN A 54 -8.92 -17.37 9.88
CA GLN A 54 -9.41 -16.57 11.00
C GLN A 54 -9.52 -15.08 10.62
N TYR A 55 -10.58 -14.39 11.01
CA TYR A 55 -10.77 -12.97 10.72
C TYR A 55 -10.26 -12.07 11.87
N TRP A 56 -9.34 -11.16 11.56
CA TRP A 56 -8.71 -10.23 12.51
C TRP A 56 -9.26 -8.80 12.42
N GLY A 57 -10.52 -8.66 12.00
CA GLY A 57 -11.22 -7.37 12.05
C GLY A 57 -10.49 -6.27 11.27
N GLN A 58 -10.24 -5.15 11.94
CA GLN A 58 -9.59 -3.98 11.36
C GLN A 58 -8.13 -4.21 10.93
N ILE A 59 -7.44 -5.21 11.47
CA ILE A 59 -6.11 -5.62 11.01
C ILE A 59 -6.22 -6.15 9.57
N ASP A 60 -7.17 -7.05 9.32
CA ASP A 60 -7.37 -7.64 7.99
C ASP A 60 -7.77 -6.62 6.94
N GLN A 61 -8.60 -5.66 7.34
CA GLN A 61 -9.02 -4.54 6.51
C GLN A 61 -7.82 -3.69 6.10
N TRP A 62 -6.94 -3.34 7.05
CA TRP A 62 -5.77 -2.52 6.77
C TRP A 62 -4.68 -3.28 6.00
N LEU A 63 -4.42 -4.55 6.32
CA LEU A 63 -3.52 -5.40 5.52
C LEU A 63 -4.04 -5.57 4.08
N GLY A 64 -5.36 -5.52 3.90
CA GLY A 64 -6.01 -5.55 2.60
C GLY A 64 -5.82 -4.25 1.81
N ALA A 65 -6.12 -3.09 2.38
CA ALA A 65 -6.16 -1.83 1.62
C ALA A 65 -4.90 -0.96 1.75
N GLY A 66 -4.18 -1.04 2.87
CA GLY A 66 -3.18 -0.05 3.26
C GLY A 66 -1.96 0.04 2.33
N LEU A 67 -1.61 -1.04 1.62
CA LEU A 67 -0.47 -1.08 0.70
C LEU A 67 -0.81 -0.69 -0.75
N ILE A 68 -2.06 -0.35 -1.09
CA ILE A 68 -2.45 0.00 -2.47
C ILE A 68 -1.56 1.12 -3.02
N LEU A 69 -1.40 2.22 -2.28
CA LEU A 69 -0.59 3.36 -2.72
C LEU A 69 0.88 2.98 -2.92
N PHE A 70 1.43 2.17 -2.03
CA PHE A 70 2.81 1.68 -2.16
C PHE A 70 2.99 0.92 -3.46
N PHE A 71 2.13 -0.06 -3.75
CA PHE A 71 2.26 -0.88 -4.95
C PHE A 71 2.03 -0.09 -6.25
N LEU A 72 1.10 0.87 -6.27
CA LEU A 72 0.90 1.74 -7.43
C LEU A 72 2.16 2.55 -7.76
N ILE A 73 2.73 3.22 -6.75
CA ILE A 73 3.95 4.04 -6.93
C ILE A 73 5.14 3.13 -7.25
N PHE A 74 5.24 1.98 -6.58
CA PHE A 74 6.33 1.03 -6.81
C PHE A 74 6.29 0.43 -8.22
N GLY A 75 5.12 0.05 -8.72
CA GLY A 75 4.97 -0.45 -10.10
C GLY A 75 5.32 0.61 -11.14
N HIS A 76 4.84 1.85 -10.92
CA HIS A 76 5.22 3.01 -11.72
C HIS A 76 6.74 3.23 -11.72
N TYR A 77 7.36 3.24 -10.55
CA TYR A 77 8.79 3.38 -10.37
C TYR A 77 9.58 2.27 -11.07
N LEU A 78 9.18 1.01 -10.93
CA LEU A 78 9.89 -0.12 -11.54
C LEU A 78 9.96 -0.03 -13.06
N LEU A 79 8.87 0.33 -13.73
CA LEU A 79 8.79 0.30 -15.19
C LEU A 79 9.14 1.65 -15.85
N TYR A 80 8.93 2.77 -15.16
CA TYR A 80 9.13 4.10 -15.73
C TYR A 80 10.39 4.83 -15.18
N SER A 81 11.08 4.30 -14.15
CA SER A 81 12.25 4.97 -13.54
C SER A 81 13.34 5.35 -14.53
N LYS A 82 13.58 4.59 -15.61
CA LYS A 82 14.62 4.94 -16.58
C LYS A 82 14.36 6.25 -17.32
N ASN A 83 13.09 6.62 -17.48
CA ASN A 83 12.66 7.78 -18.26
C ASN A 83 12.23 8.96 -17.36
N MET A 84 12.24 8.76 -16.04
CA MET A 84 11.96 9.80 -15.05
C MET A 84 13.14 10.77 -14.89
N SER A 85 12.80 12.03 -14.68
CA SER A 85 13.71 13.05 -14.15
C SER A 85 14.14 12.71 -12.71
N SER A 86 15.24 13.34 -12.24
CA SER A 86 15.72 13.18 -10.86
C SER A 86 14.66 13.59 -9.81
N ILE A 87 13.88 14.63 -10.14
CA ILE A 87 12.81 15.15 -9.28
C ILE A 87 11.67 14.14 -9.16
N GLU A 88 11.24 13.54 -10.28
CA GLU A 88 10.19 12.52 -10.28
C GLU A 88 10.61 11.26 -9.52
N LYS A 89 11.84 10.80 -9.73
CA LYS A 89 12.40 9.66 -8.96
C LYS A 89 12.37 9.93 -7.46
N SER A 90 12.83 11.11 -7.07
CA SER A 90 12.84 11.52 -5.66
C SER A 90 11.42 11.56 -5.10
N ARG A 91 10.46 12.11 -5.86
CA ARG A 91 9.04 12.15 -5.49
C ARG A 91 8.46 10.76 -5.26
N ASP A 92 8.72 9.82 -6.17
CA ASP A 92 8.23 8.46 -6.05
C ASP A 92 8.87 7.73 -4.87
N ILE A 93 10.17 7.94 -4.62
CA ILE A 93 10.87 7.39 -3.45
C ILE A 93 10.26 7.91 -2.14
N ILE A 94 9.97 9.21 -2.03
CA ILE A 94 9.29 9.78 -0.87
C ILE A 94 7.90 9.17 -0.72
N GLY A 95 7.15 9.09 -1.82
CA GLY A 95 5.82 8.48 -1.86
C GLY A 95 5.84 7.05 -1.33
N MET A 96 6.73 6.21 -1.83
CA MET A 96 6.92 4.83 -1.35
C MET A 96 7.30 4.78 0.13
N LYS A 97 8.27 5.59 0.58
CA LYS A 97 8.67 5.64 1.99
C LYS A 97 7.52 6.06 2.90
N SER A 98 6.80 7.13 2.54
CA SER A 98 5.64 7.62 3.29
C SER A 98 4.52 6.59 3.37
N ALA A 99 4.24 5.88 2.27
CA ALA A 99 3.25 4.81 2.23
C ALA A 99 3.63 3.65 3.16
N LEU A 100 4.89 3.21 3.16
CA LEU A 100 5.37 2.15 4.06
C LEU A 100 5.34 2.57 5.53
N ILE A 101 5.86 3.76 5.86
CA ILE A 101 5.88 4.25 7.25
C ILE A 101 4.45 4.43 7.76
N GLY A 102 3.58 5.05 6.96
CA GLY A 102 2.18 5.25 7.34
C GLY A 102 1.41 3.93 7.45
N PHE A 103 1.68 2.97 6.57
CA PHE A 103 1.16 1.62 6.67
C PHE A 103 1.53 0.95 7.99
N ILE A 104 2.81 0.97 8.36
CA ILE A 104 3.31 0.36 9.60
C ILE A 104 2.70 1.05 10.83
N LEU A 105 2.70 2.39 10.86
CA LEU A 105 2.17 3.15 12.00
C LEU A 105 0.68 2.88 12.21
N TRP A 106 -0.12 2.90 11.13
CA TRP A 106 -1.55 2.62 11.25
C TRP A 106 -1.82 1.14 11.56
N LEU A 107 -1.00 0.22 11.06
CA LEU A 107 -1.10 -1.21 11.40
C LEU A 107 -0.93 -1.44 12.90
N LEU A 108 0.01 -0.75 13.54
CA LEU A 108 0.18 -0.80 14.99
C LEU A 108 -1.08 -0.30 15.73
N ILE A 109 -1.66 0.81 15.27
CA ILE A 109 -2.92 1.33 15.82
C ILE A 109 -4.05 0.30 15.66
N ALA A 110 -4.19 -0.31 14.48
CA ALA A 110 -5.19 -1.33 14.20
C ALA A 110 -5.02 -2.57 15.11
N ILE A 111 -3.78 -3.00 15.36
CA ILE A 111 -3.45 -4.09 16.27
C ILE A 111 -3.83 -3.73 17.71
N ILE A 112 -3.39 -2.56 18.22
CA ILE A 112 -3.68 -2.12 19.58
C ILE A 112 -5.18 -2.08 19.82
N THR A 113 -5.91 -1.43 18.90
CA THR A 113 -7.36 -1.28 19.01
C THR A 113 -8.08 -2.63 18.91
N PHE A 114 -7.58 -3.57 18.11
CA PHE A 114 -8.15 -4.92 18.01
C PHE A 114 -7.96 -5.70 19.31
N LEU A 115 -6.75 -5.65 19.89
CA LEU A 115 -6.42 -6.27 21.17
C LEU A 115 -7.23 -5.65 22.33
N SER A 116 -7.49 -4.35 22.28
CA SER A 116 -8.36 -3.64 23.23
C SER A 116 -9.86 -3.90 23.02
N LYS A 117 -10.24 -4.75 22.06
CA LYS A 117 -11.64 -5.03 21.67
C LYS A 117 -12.42 -3.78 21.25
N ILE A 118 -11.71 -2.75 20.76
CA ILE A 118 -12.30 -1.53 20.21
C ILE A 118 -12.59 -1.79 18.73
N THR A 119 -13.85 -1.68 18.35
CA THR A 119 -14.29 -1.85 16.97
C THR A 119 -14.28 -0.51 16.25
N ILE A 120 -13.41 -0.38 15.25
CA ILE A 120 -13.37 0.77 14.36
C ILE A 120 -14.17 0.44 13.08
N PRO A 121 -15.14 1.28 12.69
CA PRO A 121 -15.82 1.13 11.40
C PRO A 121 -14.83 1.09 10.24
N TYR A 122 -15.08 0.24 9.25
CA TYR A 122 -14.20 0.05 8.09
C TYR A 122 -13.76 1.39 7.47
N SER A 123 -14.72 2.29 7.20
CA SER A 123 -14.43 3.58 6.58
C SER A 123 -13.48 4.45 7.41
N LEU A 124 -13.61 4.44 8.75
CA LEU A 124 -12.71 5.19 9.64
C LEU A 124 -11.32 4.55 9.73
N ASN A 125 -11.27 3.21 9.74
CA ASN A 125 -10.01 2.48 9.72
C ASN A 125 -9.21 2.80 8.44
N ILE A 126 -9.85 2.77 7.28
CA ILE A 126 -9.19 3.07 6.01
C ILE A 126 -8.82 4.56 5.91
N ALA A 127 -9.74 5.47 6.25
CA ALA A 127 -9.48 6.90 6.18
C ALA A 127 -8.35 7.34 7.10
N GLY A 128 -8.34 6.85 8.35
CA GLY A 128 -7.30 7.20 9.31
C GLY A 128 -5.90 6.78 8.85
N GLY A 129 -5.76 5.57 8.28
CA GLY A 129 -4.48 5.12 7.75
C GLY A 129 -3.97 5.96 6.59
N TYR A 130 -4.84 6.35 5.64
CA TYR A 130 -4.43 7.21 4.54
C TYR A 130 -4.14 8.65 4.98
N ILE A 131 -4.84 9.18 5.99
CA ILE A 131 -4.51 10.48 6.58
C ILE A 131 -3.09 10.47 7.16
N ILE A 132 -2.68 9.38 7.84
CA ILE A 132 -1.30 9.24 8.33
C ILE A 132 -0.30 9.21 7.17
N ILE A 133 -0.56 8.41 6.12
CA ILE A 133 0.31 8.33 4.94
C ILE A 133 0.52 9.72 4.32
N ILE A 134 -0.58 10.46 4.10
CA ILE A 134 -0.56 11.81 3.53
C ILE A 134 0.22 12.77 4.43
N SER A 135 0.00 12.71 5.74
CA SER A 135 0.71 13.56 6.70
C SER A 135 2.22 13.32 6.66
N ILE A 136 2.65 12.05 6.61
CA ILE A 136 4.07 11.69 6.50
C ILE A 136 4.65 12.15 5.17
N TYR A 137 3.90 11.99 4.07
CA TYR A 137 4.33 12.46 2.76
C TYR A 137 4.62 13.96 2.77
N PHE A 138 3.71 14.78 3.33
CA PHE A 138 3.93 16.22 3.44
C PHE A 138 5.12 16.59 4.32
N LEU A 139 5.30 15.90 5.46
CA LEU A 139 6.44 16.11 6.34
C LEU A 139 7.77 15.80 5.63
N MET A 140 7.87 14.67 4.94
CA MET A 140 9.08 14.28 4.21
C MET A 140 9.34 15.18 3.00
N ARG A 141 8.29 15.59 2.29
CA ARG A 141 8.40 16.49 1.14
C ARG A 141 8.92 17.86 1.55
N LYS A 142 8.45 18.42 2.68
CA LYS A 142 8.92 19.70 3.19
C LYS A 142 10.43 19.70 3.46
N ASN A 143 10.93 18.65 4.11
CA ASN A 143 12.35 18.52 4.44
C ASN A 143 13.26 18.52 3.21
N LEU A 144 12.78 18.03 2.06
CA LEU A 144 13.57 18.01 0.82
C LEU A 144 13.77 19.39 0.20
N TYR A 145 12.75 20.25 0.24
CA TYR A 145 12.89 21.63 -0.24
C TYR A 145 13.76 22.46 0.69
N GLU A 146 13.65 22.26 2.00
CA GLU A 146 14.52 22.94 2.96
C GLU A 146 15.99 22.54 2.74
N ILE A 147 16.31 21.27 2.47
CA ILE A 147 17.69 20.84 2.22
C ILE A 147 18.23 21.37 0.89
N SER A 148 17.41 21.44 -0.17
CA SER A 148 17.86 21.95 -1.48
C SER A 148 18.12 23.45 -1.50
N ASP A 149 17.52 24.22 -0.59
CA ASP A 149 17.75 25.67 -0.49
C ASP A 149 19.06 26.03 0.26
N PHE A 150 19.76 25.04 0.82
CA PHE A 150 21.04 25.20 1.51
C PHE A 150 22.26 24.67 0.72
N GLU A 151 22.07 24.08 -0.46
CA GLU A 151 23.13 23.71 -1.43
C GLU A 151 23.26 24.75 -2.53
#